data_AF-A0A644SVQ5-F1
#
_entry.id   AF-A0A644SVQ5-F1
#
_cell.length_a   1.000
_cell.length_b   1.000
_cell.length_c   1.000
_cell.angle_alpha   90.00
_cell.angle_beta   90.00
_cell.angle_gamma   90.00
#
_symmetry.space_group_name_H-M   'P 1'
#
loop_
_entity.id
_entity.type
_entity.pdbx_description
1 polymer ?
#
loop_
_entity_poly.entity_id
_entity_poly.type
_entity_poly.pdbx_seq_one_letter_code
_entity_poly.pdbx_strand_id
1 'polypeptide(L)' 'MAGIFYGVGVGPGDPNLLNLKAVKVIQDADVMIAPKTEKKKKVWHLQSPSRS' A
#
# COMPACT_ATOMS: atom_id res chain seq x y z
N MET A 1 29.98 1.91 8.29
CA MET A 1 29.52 1.68 6.91
C MET A 1 28.09 2.21 6.82
N ALA A 2 27.71 2.92 5.77
CA ALA A 2 26.34 3.45 5.64
C ALA A 2 25.40 2.33 5.17
N GLY A 3 24.15 2.33 5.68
CA GLY A 3 23.13 1.39 5.21
C GLY A 3 22.64 1.71 3.80
N ILE A 4 21.97 0.75 3.15
CA ILE A 4 21.37 0.92 1.83
C ILE A 4 19.85 1.03 1.99
N PHE A 5 19.26 2.05 1.38
CA PHE A 5 17.82 2.23 1.33
C PHE A 5 17.25 1.74 0.00
N TYR A 6 16.29 0.81 0.05
CA TYR A 6 15.60 0.30 -1.13
C TYR A 6 14.15 0.77 -1.17
N GLY A 7 13.76 1.41 -2.28
CA GLY A 7 12.34 1.61 -2.62
C GLY A 7 11.80 0.36 -3.31
N VAL A 8 10.82 -0.31 -2.70
CA VAL A 8 10.25 -1.57 -3.21
C VAL A 8 8.80 -1.37 -3.64
N GLY A 9 8.50 -1.57 -4.92
CA GLY A 9 7.13 -1.61 -5.42
C GLY A 9 6.48 -2.97 -5.10
N VAL A 10 5.30 -2.94 -4.46
CA VAL A 10 4.61 -4.15 -3.93
C VAL A 10 3.56 -4.77 -4.86
N GLY A 11 3.29 -4.13 -6.01
CA GLY A 11 2.24 -4.58 -6.92
C GLY A 11 0.82 -4.18 -6.48
N PRO A 12 -0.23 -4.71 -7.14
CA PRO A 12 -1.61 -4.23 -6.97
C PRO A 12 -2.34 -4.82 -5.75
N GLY A 13 -1.75 -5.81 -5.07
CA GLY A 13 -2.29 -6.35 -3.82
C GLY A 13 -2.12 -7.86 -3.65
N ASP A 14 -2.10 -8.63 -4.75
CA ASP A 14 -1.83 -10.08 -4.67
C ASP A 14 -0.33 -10.33 -4.42
N PRO A 15 0.04 -11.04 -3.33
CA PRO A 15 1.44 -11.36 -3.04
C PRO A 15 2.16 -12.13 -4.16
N ASN A 16 1.46 -12.93 -4.96
CA ASN A 16 2.06 -13.68 -6.06
C ASN A 16 2.49 -12.78 -7.24
N LEU A 17 2.08 -11.51 -7.24
CA LEU A 17 2.46 -10.52 -8.24
C LEU A 17 3.67 -9.68 -7.83
N LEU A 18 4.30 -9.98 -6.69
CA LEU A 18 5.60 -9.41 -6.32
C LEU A 18 6.70 -9.94 -7.26
N ASN A 19 7.62 -9.07 -7.65
CA ASN A 19 8.80 -9.52 -8.40
C ASN A 19 9.81 -10.21 -7.47
N LEU A 20 10.64 -11.10 -8.03
CA LEU A 20 11.62 -11.87 -7.25
C LEU A 20 12.66 -10.99 -6.52
N LYS A 21 13.00 -9.81 -7.06
CA LYS A 21 13.95 -8.90 -6.42
C LYS A 21 13.33 -8.23 -5.18
N ALA A 22 12.06 -7.87 -5.24
CA ALA A 22 11.30 -7.31 -4.12
C ALA A 22 11.23 -8.33 -2.98
N VAL A 23 10.93 -9.60 -3.30
CA VAL A 23 10.90 -10.67 -2.30
C VAL A 23 12.25 -10.82 -1.60
N LYS A 24 13.35 -10.87 -2.36
CA LYS A 24 14.70 -10.97 -1.79
C LYS A 24 15.06 -9.77 -0.90
N VAL A 25 14.84 -8.55 -1.39
CA VAL A 25 15.12 -7.32 -0.63
C VAL A 25 14.30 -7.27 0.66
N ILE A 26 13.03 -7.69 0.62
CA ILE A 26 12.17 -7.72 1.82
C ILE A 26 12.66 -8.77 2.83
N GLN A 27 13.10 -9.94 2.37
CA GLN A 27 13.60 -11.01 3.22
C GLN A 27 14.95 -10.66 3.88
N ASP A 28 15.83 -9.96 3.16
CA ASP A 28 17.17 -9.62 3.62
C ASP A 28 17.21 -8.31 4.44
N ALA A 29 16.15 -7.49 4.43
CA ALA A 29 16.14 -6.19 5.09
C ALA A 29 16.06 -6.32 6.61
N ASP A 30 16.97 -5.64 7.32
CA ASP A 30 16.94 -5.54 8.78
C ASP A 30 15.73 -4.76 9.30
N VAL A 31 15.21 -3.80 8.50
CA VAL A 31 14.11 -2.90 8.87
C VAL A 31 13.16 -2.70 7.70
N MET A 32 11.85 -2.78 7.97
CA MET A 32 10.77 -2.50 7.00
C MET A 32 9.95 -1.26 7.39
N ILE A 33 9.66 -0.40 6.42
CA ILE A 33 8.84 0.81 6.59
C ILE A 33 7.67 0.78 5.60
N ALA A 34 6.44 0.70 6.11
CA ALA A 34 5.22 0.69 5.30
C ALA A 34 4.17 1.66 5.89
N PRO A 35 4.20 2.95 5.49
CA PRO A 35 3.24 3.93 5.99
C PRO A 35 1.83 3.59 5.53
N LYS A 36 0.86 3.64 6.45
CA LYS A 36 -0.55 3.37 6.18
C LYS A 36 -1.37 4.65 6.31
N THR A 37 -2.11 4.99 5.27
CA THR A 37 -3.12 6.05 5.34
C THR A 37 -4.47 5.41 5.68
N GLU A 38 -5.20 5.95 6.65
CA GLU A 38 -6.57 5.52 6.93
C GLU A 38 -7.49 5.91 5.75
N LYS A 39 -8.16 4.92 5.16
CA LYS A 39 -9.23 5.20 4.19
C LYS A 39 -10.45 5.71 4.94
N LYS A 40 -10.71 7.02 4.88
CA LYS A 40 -12.00 7.59 5.30
C LYS A 40 -13.12 6.92 4.48
N LYS A 41 -14.07 6.26 5.16
CA LYS A 41 -15.33 5.82 4.53
C LYS A 41 -16.05 7.06 4.01
N LYS A 42 -16.21 7.19 2.69
CA LYS A 42 -17.11 8.20 2.11
C LYS A 42 -18.55 7.75 2.37
N VAL A 43 -19.23 8.46 3.26
CA VAL A 43 -20.69 8.38 3.38
C VAL A 43 -21.26 9.24 2.25
N TRP A 44 -21.86 8.59 1.26
CA TRP A 44 -22.69 9.27 0.27
C TRP A 44 -24.01 9.63 0.93
N HIS A 45 -24.16 10.89 1.35
CA HIS A 45 -25.45 11.39 1.79
C HIS A 45 -26.30 11.60 0.53
N LEU A 46 -27.11 10.60 0.19
CA LEU A 46 -28.09 10.70 -0.88
C LEU A 46 -29.19 11.66 -0.39
N GLN A 47 -29.09 12.94 -0.74
CA GLN A 47 -30.24 13.83 -0.59
C GLN A 47 -31.27 13.40 -1.63
N SER A 48 -32.36 12.80 -1.15
CA SER A 48 -33.51 12.44 -1.98
C SER A 48 -34.00 13.70 -2.71
N PRO A 49 -34.19 13.64 -4.04
CA PRO A 49 -34.78 14.78 -4.74
C PRO A 49 -36.23 14.91 -4.27
N SER A 50 -36.55 16.07 -3.70
CA SER A 50 -37.92 16.49 -3.42
C SER A 50 -38.74 16.37 -4.70
N ARG A 51 -39.62 15.36 -4.77
CA ARG A 51 -40.65 15.28 -5.80
C ARG A 51 -41.68 16.37 -5.52
N SER A 52 -41.71 17.39 -6.37
CA SER A 52 -42.86 18.28 -6.54
C SER A 52 -44.00 17.55 -7.25
#